data_AF-M1LS12-F1
#
_entry.id   AF-M1LS12-F1
#
_cell.length_a   1.000
_cell.length_b   1.000
_cell.length_c   1.000
_cell.angle_alpha   90.00
_cell.angle_beta   90.00
_cell.angle_gamma   90.00
#
_symmetry.space_group_name_H-M   'P 1'
#
loop_
_entity.id
_entity.type
_entity.pdbx_description
1 polymer ?
#
loop_
_entity_poly.entity_id
_entity_poly.type
_entity_poly.pdbx_seq_one_letter_code
_entity_poly.pdbx_strand_id
1 'polypeptide(L)' 'MNFENALSELESLVVSMEEDNTSLEKSLLLYSRGVELVKFCQNHISKAEQTIKILEEELLKPVDSDKIEEL' A
#
# COMPACT_ATOMS: atom_id res chain seq x y z
N MET A 1 4.15 7.57 9.75
CA MET A 1 4.81 6.38 9.14
C MET A 1 4.56 6.44 7.63
N ASN A 2 5.53 6.06 6.81
CA ASN A 2 5.37 5.94 5.35
C ASN A 2 5.35 4.44 4.97
N PHE A 3 5.12 4.14 3.69
CA PHE A 3 5.05 2.76 3.19
C PHE A 3 6.35 1.98 3.47
N GLU A 4 7.50 2.53 3.08
CA GLU A 4 8.82 1.87 3.25
C GLU A 4 9.11 1.51 4.71
N ASN A 5 8.83 2.43 5.64
CA ASN A 5 9.03 2.18 7.07
C ASN A 5 8.07 1.10 7.58
N ALA A 6 6.82 1.08 7.11
CA ALA A 6 5.85 0.06 7.51
C ALA A 6 6.23 -1.33 6.99
N LEU A 7 6.75 -1.39 5.75
CA LEU A 7 7.24 -2.62 5.15
C LEU A 7 8.49 -3.15 5.88
N SER A 8 9.46 -2.28 6.15
CA SER A 8 10.67 -2.64 6.90
C SER A 8 10.36 -3.10 8.33
N GLU A 9 9.37 -2.48 8.99
CA GLU A 9 8.89 -2.93 10.29
C GLU A 9 8.25 -4.32 10.20
N LEU A 10 7.43 -4.57 9.16
CA LEU A 10 6.80 -5.88 8.92
C LEU A 10 7.84 -6.98 8.68
N GLU A 11 8.88 -6.70 7.89
CA GLU A 11 9.99 -7.64 7.64
C GLU A 11 10.72 -7.97 8.94
N SER A 12 11.05 -6.95 9.73
CA SER A 12 11.70 -7.12 11.04
C SER A 12 10.83 -7.94 12.00
N LEU A 13 9.51 -7.72 11.95
CA LEU A 13 8.55 -8.46 12.74
C LEU A 13 8.52 -9.93 12.33
N VAL A 14 8.50 -10.24 11.04
CA VAL A 14 8.55 -11.62 10.54
C VAL A 14 9.83 -12.32 11.01
N VAL A 15 10.98 -11.68 10.90
CA VAL A 15 12.25 -12.22 11.42
C VAL A 15 12.16 -12.52 12.91
N SER A 16 11.56 -11.63 13.70
CA SER A 16 11.38 -11.85 15.15
C SER A 16 10.41 -12.99 15.48
N MET A 17 9.49 -13.33 14.58
CA MET A 17 8.56 -14.46 14.76
C MET A 17 9.22 -15.81 14.44
N GLU A 18 10.27 -15.81 13.63
CA GLU A 18 11.05 -17.02 13.26
C GLU A 18 12.09 -17.39 14.34
N GLU A 19 12.29 -16.55 15.35
CA GLU A 19 13.19 -16.84 16.47
C GLU A 19 12.60 -17.93 17.40
N ASP A 20 13.40 -18.98 17.67
CA ASP A 20 13.03 -20.18 18.46
C ASP A 20 12.52 -19.90 19.90
N ASN A 21 12.70 -18.69 20.43
CA ASN A 21 12.35 -18.31 21.81
C ASN A 21 11.13 -17.38 21.91
N THR A 22 10.27 -17.33 20.89
CA THR A 22 9.06 -16.50 20.93
C THR A 22 7.95 -17.19 21.74
N SER A 23 7.58 -16.60 22.88
CA SER A 23 6.45 -17.07 23.69
C SER A 23 5.12 -16.88 22.96
N LEU A 24 4.11 -17.69 23.30
CA LEU A 24 2.77 -17.59 22.69
C LEU A 24 2.17 -16.18 22.81
N GLU A 25 2.31 -15.54 23.97
CA GLU A 25 1.82 -14.17 24.20
C GLU A 25 2.55 -13.16 23.31
N LYS A 26 3.87 -13.31 23.16
CA LYS A 26 4.67 -12.48 22.24
C LYS A 26 4.25 -12.71 20.78
N SER A 27 4.00 -13.96 20.38
CA SER A 27 3.50 -14.29 19.04
C SER A 27 2.14 -13.64 18.74
N LEU A 28 1.23 -13.58 19.72
CA LEU A 28 -0.06 -12.90 19.54
C LEU A 28 0.09 -11.39 19.37
N LEU A 29 1.00 -10.76 20.13
CA LEU A 29 1.31 -9.33 19.99
C LEU A 29 1.95 -9.01 18.65
N LEU A 30 2.94 -9.80 18.23
CA LEU A 30 3.60 -9.68 16.93
C LEU A 30 2.58 -9.86 15.80
N TYR A 31 1.72 -10.87 15.88
CA TYR A 31 0.67 -11.09 14.88
C TYR A 31 -0.29 -9.90 14.77
N SER A 32 -0.79 -9.38 15.92
CA SER A 32 -1.68 -8.22 15.93
C SER A 32 -1.02 -7.01 15.25
N ARG A 33 0.25 -6.76 15.56
CA ARG A 33 1.01 -5.67 14.94
C ARG A 33 1.23 -5.91 13.45
N GLY A 34 1.55 -7.14 13.03
CA GLY A 34 1.68 -7.52 11.64
C GLY A 34 0.40 -7.26 10.84
N VAL A 35 -0.78 -7.57 11.40
CA VAL A 35 -2.08 -7.30 10.77
C VAL A 35 -2.30 -5.79 10.55
N GLU A 36 -1.92 -4.95 11.52
CA GLU A 36 -2.00 -3.50 11.37
C GLU A 36 -1.09 -2.99 10.26
N LEU A 37 0.16 -3.46 10.22
CA LEU A 37 1.14 -3.07 9.20
C LEU A 37 0.71 -3.48 7.80
N VAL A 38 0.21 -4.71 7.64
CA VAL A 38 -0.32 -5.20 6.35
C VAL A 38 -1.49 -4.34 5.87
N LYS A 39 -2.45 -4.03 6.74
CA LYS A 39 -3.58 -3.14 6.40
C LYS A 39 -3.09 -1.75 6.00
N PHE A 40 -2.10 -1.22 6.70
CA PHE A 40 -1.51 0.08 6.38
C PHE A 40 -0.86 0.07 4.98
N CYS A 41 -0.06 -0.94 4.67
CA CYS A 41 0.57 -1.10 3.36
C CYS A 41 -0.45 -1.24 2.23
N GLN A 42 -1.47 -2.07 2.41
CA GLN A 42 -2.55 -2.25 1.43
C GLN A 42 -3.31 -0.95 1.15
N ASN A 43 -3.60 -0.15 2.18
CA ASN A 43 -4.23 1.15 2.00
C ASN A 43 -3.36 2.13 1.21
N HIS A 44 -2.04 2.08 1.39
CA HIS A 44 -1.09 2.89 0.63
C HIS A 44 -1.06 2.47 -0.85
N ILE A 45 -1.00 1.17 -1.13
CA ILE A 45 -1.03 0.62 -2.49
C ILE A 45 -2.34 1.01 -3.19
N SER A 46 -3.48 0.81 -2.53
CA SER A 46 -4.80 1.14 -3.09
C SER A 46 -4.93 2.63 -3.46
N LYS A 47 -4.39 3.53 -2.63
CA LYS A 47 -4.34 4.96 -2.95
C LYS A 47 -3.46 5.26 -4.16
N ALA A 48 -2.31 4.58 -4.29
CA ALA A 48 -1.44 4.75 -5.43
C ALA A 48 -2.12 4.26 -6.72
N GLU A 49 -2.76 3.09 -6.70
CA GLU A 49 -3.55 2.55 -7.81
C GLU A 49 -4.68 3.50 -8.22
N GLN A 50 -5.43 4.04 -7.25
CA GLN A 50 -6.48 5.01 -7.52
C GLN A 50 -5.92 6.28 -8.18
N THR A 51 -4.76 6.75 -7.73
CA THR A 51 -4.10 7.92 -8.31
C THR A 51 -3.70 7.66 -9.76
N ILE A 52 -3.10 6.50 -10.04
CA ILE A 52 -2.75 6.07 -11.40
C ILE A 52 -4.00 6.06 -12.29
N LYS A 53 -5.09 5.44 -11.81
CA LYS A 53 -6.33 5.35 -12.57
C LYS A 53 -6.90 6.73 -12.94
N ILE A 54 -6.90 7.68 -12.01
CA ILE A 54 -7.37 9.05 -12.28
C ILE A 54 -6.48 9.71 -13.35
N LEU A 55 -5.16 9.56 -13.24
CA LEU A 55 -4.23 10.14 -14.22
C LEU A 55 -4.41 9.51 -15.61
N GLU A 56 -4.63 8.20 -15.70
CA GLU A 56 -4.93 7.51 -16.95
C GLU A 56 -6.25 7.99 -17.56
N GLU A 57 -7.29 8.15 -16.75
CA GLU A 57 -8.57 8.73 -17.19
C GLU A 57 -8.41 10.17 -17.68
N GLU A 58 -7.57 10.99 -17.03
CA GLU A 58 -7.25 12.34 -17.48
C GLU A 58 -6.45 12.39 -18.78
N LEU A 59 -5.49 11.47 -18.96
CA LEU A 59 -4.70 11.31 -20.18
C LEU A 59 -5.53 10.80 -21.36
N LEU A 60 -6.51 9.93 -21.09
CA LEU A 60 -7.41 9.34 -22.07
C LEU A 60 -8.64 10.21 -22.37
N LYS A 61 -8.77 11.39 -21.75
CA LYS A 61 -9.85 12.32 -22.12
C LYS A 61 -9.74 12.59 -23.62
N PRO A 62 -10.78 12.29 -24.41
CA PRO A 62 -10.77 12.64 -25.82
C PRO A 62 -10.54 14.14 -25.89
N VAL A 63 -9.52 14.55 -26.66
CA VAL A 63 -9.43 15.93 -27.12
C VAL A 63 -10.77 16.20 -27.79
N ASP A 64 -11.54 17.17 -27.30
CA ASP A 64 -12.81 17.61 -27.92
C ASP A 64 -12.55 17.77 -29.42
N SER A 65 -12.87 16.75 -30.21
CA SER A 65 -12.76 16.76 -31.68
C SER A 65 -13.72 17.80 -32.25
N ASP A 66 -14.74 18.18 -31.48
CA ASP A 66 -15.71 19.23 -31.78
C ASP A 66 -15.10 20.65 -31.76
N LYS A 67 -13.88 20.84 -31.23
CA LYS A 67 -13.14 22.12 -31.31
C LYS A 67 -12.14 22.19 -32.47
N ILE A 68 -11.92 21.10 -33.19
CA ILE A 68 -10.97 21.07 -34.32
C ILE A 68 -11.65 21.50 -35.63
N GLU A 69 -12.99 21.50 -35.71
CA GLU A 69 -13.74 21.91 -36.91
C GLU A 69 -13.99 23.43 -37.06
N GLU A 70 -13.57 24.26 -36.09
CA GLU A 70 -13.69 25.75 -36.16
C GLU A 70 -12.37 26.49 -36.48
N LEU A 71 -11.32 25.79 -36.96
CA LEU A 71 -10.09 26.41 -37.50
C LEU A 71 -9.95 26.14 -39.00
#